data_AF-A0A418FY86-F1
#
_entry.id   AF-A0A418FY86-F1
#
_cell.length_a   1.000
_cell.length_b   1.000
_cell.length_c   1.000
_cell.angle_alpha   90.00
_cell.angle_beta   90.00
_cell.angle_gamma   90.00
#
_symmetry.space_group_name_H-M   'P 1'
#
loop_
_entity.id
_entity.type
_entity.pdbx_description
1 polymer ?
#
loop_
_entity_poly.entity_id
_entity_poly.type
_entity_poly.pdbx_seq_one_letter_code
_entity_poly.pdbx_strand_id
1 'polypeptide(L)'
;MTFRLTRKISSSITMTAPTALIPVANGSEEIETVCLQDVLVRGGIQVTLASVGGNAQNVVKMSRGLHIQADVAIAECVHNSYDVIVLPGVPSPYIVPW
;
A
#
# COMPACT_ATOMS: atom_id res chain seq x y z
N MET A 1 5.36 37.93 17.82
CA MET A 1 4.18 37.33 18.48
C MET A 1 4.35 35.82 18.37
N THR A 2 4.84 35.18 19.43
CA THR A 2 5.30 33.78 19.37
C THR A 2 4.39 32.95 20.27
N PHE A 3 3.55 32.10 19.67
CA PHE A 3 2.76 31.13 20.41
C PHE A 3 3.63 29.91 20.71
N ARG A 4 3.92 29.66 21.99
CA ARG A 4 4.46 28.39 22.49
C ARG A 4 3.33 27.60 23.14
N LEU A 5 2.92 26.51 22.50
CA LEU A 5 2.06 25.50 23.10
C LEU A 5 2.94 24.50 23.89
N THR A 6 3.00 24.63 25.21
CA THR A 6 3.55 23.59 26.09
C THR A 6 2.44 22.62 26.47
N ARG A 7 2.19 21.61 25.63
CA ARG A 7 1.43 20.42 26.06
C ARG A 7 2.42 19.29 26.30
N LYS A 8 2.78 19.09 27.57
CA LYS A 8 3.61 17.98 28.02
C LYS A 8 2.76 16.71 27.98
N ILE A 9 2.77 15.98 26.86
CA ILE A 9 2.18 14.65 26.79
C ILE A 9 3.24 13.69 27.33
N SER A 10 3.08 13.30 28.60
CA SER A 10 3.86 12.24 29.22
C SER A 10 3.08 10.93 29.13
N SER A 11 3.42 10.12 28.14
CA SER A 11 3.38 8.65 28.21
C SER A 11 4.29 8.16 27.08
N SER A 12 5.26 7.31 27.39
CA SER A 12 6.14 6.68 26.40
C SER A 12 5.35 5.61 25.65
N ILE A 13 4.43 6.03 24.78
CA ILE A 13 3.95 5.19 23.69
C ILE A 13 5.00 5.36 22.60
N THR A 14 5.84 4.35 22.38
CA THR A 14 6.46 4.18 21.07
C THR A 14 5.30 3.98 20.10
N MET A 15 4.83 5.08 19.50
CA MET A 15 3.87 5.04 18.41
C MET A 15 4.60 4.41 17.25
N THR A 16 4.46 3.09 17.11
CA THR A 16 4.90 2.41 15.89
C THR A 16 4.19 3.08 14.72
N ALA A 17 4.94 3.33 13.64
CA ALA A 17 4.36 3.88 12.42
C ALA A 17 3.19 2.98 11.97
N PRO A 18 2.01 3.56 11.65
CA PRO A 18 0.91 2.76 11.12
C PRO A 18 1.34 1.99 9.88
N THR A 19 0.75 0.83 9.64
CA THR A 19 1.09 -0.04 8.51
C THR A 19 -0.04 -0.12 7.48
N ALA A 20 0.32 -0.15 6.21
CA ALA A 20 -0.62 -0.30 5.11
C ALA A 20 -0.21 -1.44 4.18
N LEU A 21 -1.18 -2.22 3.72
CA LEU A 21 -1.01 -3.20 2.65
C LEU A 21 -1.68 -2.68 1.38
N ILE A 22 -0.96 -2.66 0.27
CA ILE A 22 -1.49 -2.39 -1.07
C ILE A 22 -1.32 -3.66 -1.91
N PRO A 23 -2.37 -4.49 -2.07
CA PRO A 23 -2.35 -5.60 -3.00
C PRO A 23 -2.39 -5.09 -4.44
N VAL A 24 -1.51 -5.62 -5.28
CA VAL A 24 -1.45 -5.31 -6.72
C VAL A 24 -1.49 -6.60 -7.54
N ALA A 25 -2.27 -6.59 -8.60
CA ALA A 25 -2.42 -7.72 -9.52
C ALA A 25 -2.17 -7.25 -10.96
N ASN A 26 -2.05 -8.21 -11.87
CA ASN A 26 -2.10 -7.88 -13.30
C ASN A 26 -3.42 -7.16 -13.61
N GLY A 27 -3.33 -6.00 -14.27
CA GLY A 27 -4.50 -5.18 -14.61
C GLY A 27 -4.93 -4.15 -13.55
N SER A 28 -4.27 -4.09 -12.38
CA SER A 28 -4.45 -2.99 -11.42
C SER A 28 -4.17 -1.63 -12.08
N GLU A 29 -4.88 -0.58 -11.64
CA GLU A 29 -4.70 0.79 -12.13
C GLU A 29 -3.40 1.39 -11.58
N GLU A 30 -2.55 1.88 -12.48
CA GLU A 30 -1.21 2.38 -12.17
C GLU A 30 -1.22 3.59 -11.26
N ILE A 31 -2.02 4.60 -11.60
CA ILE A 31 -2.01 5.92 -10.99
C ILE A 31 -2.51 5.82 -9.56
N GLU A 32 -3.62 5.10 -9.33
CA GLU A 32 -4.14 4.82 -8.00
C GLU A 32 -3.11 4.08 -7.14
N THR A 33 -2.46 3.05 -7.69
CA THR A 33 -1.43 2.28 -6.98
C THR A 33 -0.25 3.15 -6.53
N VAL A 34 0.35 3.91 -7.46
CA VAL A 34 1.54 4.73 -7.14
C VAL A 34 1.20 5.96 -6.30
N CYS A 35 0.02 6.56 -6.49
CA CYS A 35 -0.41 7.69 -5.67
C CYS A 35 -0.70 7.28 -4.23
N LEU A 36 -1.33 6.11 -4.02
CA LEU A 36 -1.54 5.58 -2.67
C LEU A 36 -0.21 5.29 -1.97
N GLN A 37 0.71 4.61 -2.65
CA GLN A 37 2.06 4.37 -2.13
C GLN A 37 2.75 5.68 -1.74
N ASP A 38 2.81 6.68 -2.64
CA ASP A 38 3.51 7.95 -2.40
C ASP A 38 2.90 8.72 -1.22
N VAL A 39 1.57 8.89 -1.21
CA VAL A 39 0.89 9.67 -0.18
C VAL A 39 1.01 9.02 1.20
N LEU A 40 0.84 7.70 1.29
CA LEU A 40 0.93 6.98 2.57
C LEU A 40 2.36 7.01 3.11
N VAL A 41 3.37 6.74 2.27
CA VAL A 41 4.79 6.81 2.67
C VAL A 41 5.15 8.23 3.15
N ARG A 42 4.73 9.27 2.43
CA ARG A 42 4.95 10.68 2.84
C ARG A 42 4.19 11.05 4.11
N GLY A 43 3.10 10.35 4.42
CA GLY A 43 2.36 10.45 5.68
C GLY A 43 3.02 9.72 6.86
N GLY A 44 4.15 9.06 6.65
CA GLY A 44 4.85 8.29 7.69
C GLY A 44 4.25 6.90 7.94
N ILE A 45 3.46 6.38 7.00
CA ILE A 45 2.89 5.03 7.06
C ILE A 45 3.88 4.05 6.42
N GLN A 46 4.11 2.91 7.08
CA GLN A 46 4.90 1.83 6.52
C GLN A 46 4.04 1.03 5.54
N VAL A 47 4.31 1.20 4.25
CA VAL A 47 3.52 0.54 3.21
C VAL A 47 4.23 -0.73 2.72
N THR A 48 3.47 -1.81 2.57
CA THR A 48 3.86 -3.04 1.87
C THR A 48 3.08 -3.14 0.58
N LEU A 49 3.78 -3.17 -0.55
CA LEU A 49 3.20 -3.48 -1.85
C LEU A 49 3.28 -5.01 -2.06
N ALA A 50 2.14 -5.67 -2.22
CA ALA A 50 2.08 -7.14 -2.31
C ALA A 50 1.53 -7.61 -3.65
N SER A 51 2.30 -8.42 -4.38
CA SER A 51 1.86 -8.98 -5.65
C SER A 51 0.87 -10.13 -5.48
N VAL A 52 -0.18 -10.13 -6.29
CA VAL A 52 -1.20 -11.18 -6.36
C VAL A 52 -1.04 -11.93 -7.68
N GLY A 53 -1.12 -13.27 -7.64
CA GLY A 53 -1.06 -14.13 -8.84
C GLY A 53 0.20 -14.98 -9.00
N GLY A 54 1.11 -14.98 -8.01
CA GLY A 54 2.17 -16.00 -7.90
C GLY A 54 3.35 -15.87 -8.87
N ASN A 55 3.70 -14.65 -9.30
CA ASN A 55 4.90 -14.42 -10.10
C ASN A 55 6.16 -14.56 -9.22
N ALA A 56 7.12 -15.39 -9.65
CA ALA A 56 8.39 -15.63 -8.95
C ALA A 56 9.26 -14.37 -8.73
N GLN A 57 8.98 -13.26 -9.42
CA GLN A 57 9.69 -11.98 -9.26
C GLN A 57 8.83 -10.89 -8.62
N ASN A 58 7.60 -11.20 -8.18
CA ASN A 58 6.64 -10.23 -7.67
C ASN A 58 6.36 -9.06 -8.64
N VAL A 59 6.58 -9.27 -9.95
CA VAL A 59 6.30 -8.26 -10.99
C VAL A 59 4.89 -8.42 -11.53
N VAL A 60 4.12 -7.34 -11.56
CA VAL A 60 2.79 -7.28 -12.17
C VAL A 60 2.78 -6.34 -13.36
N LYS A 61 2.03 -6.70 -14.41
CA LYS A 61 1.74 -5.83 -15.54
C LYS A 61 0.43 -5.10 -15.28
N MET A 62 0.53 -3.79 -15.10
CA MET A 62 -0.56 -2.89 -14.80
C MET A 62 -1.43 -2.60 -16.04
N SER A 63 -2.55 -1.91 -15.85
CA SER A 63 -3.64 -1.78 -16.84
C SER A 63 -3.29 -1.13 -18.19
N ARG A 64 -2.28 -0.27 -18.21
CA ARG A 64 -1.69 0.45 -19.35
C ARG A 64 -0.29 -0.03 -19.69
N GLY A 65 0.14 -1.16 -19.13
CA GLY A 65 1.37 -1.85 -19.52
C GLY A 65 2.61 -1.45 -18.72
N LEU A 66 2.48 -0.62 -17.69
CA LEU A 66 3.55 -0.41 -16.72
C LEU A 66 3.84 -1.74 -16.00
N HIS A 67 5.11 -1.99 -15.69
CA HIS A 67 5.50 -3.12 -14.85
C HIS A 67 5.91 -2.59 -13.48
N ILE A 68 5.30 -3.12 -12.43
CA ILE A 68 5.63 -2.78 -11.05
C ILE A 68 6.16 -4.04 -10.37
N GLN A 69 7.33 -3.91 -9.75
CA GLN A 69 7.87 -4.93 -8.85
C GLN A 69 7.37 -4.64 -7.44
N ALA A 70 6.58 -5.55 -6.89
CA ALA A 70 6.09 -5.47 -5.51
C ALA A 70 7.16 -5.97 -4.52
N ASP A 71 7.01 -5.61 -3.25
CA ASP A 71 7.95 -5.96 -2.19
C ASP A 71 7.92 -7.48 -1.91
N VAL A 72 6.72 -8.05 -1.84
CA VAL A 72 6.47 -9.44 -1.43
C VAL A 72 5.33 -10.06 -2.24
N ALA A 73 5.17 -11.39 -2.16
CA ALA A 73 3.95 -12.05 -2.60
C ALA A 73 2.85 -11.90 -1.54
N ILE A 74 1.59 -11.78 -1.95
CA ILE A 74 0.44 -11.67 -1.02
C ILE A 74 0.32 -12.87 -0.06
N ALA A 75 0.82 -14.04 -0.48
CA ALA A 75 0.87 -15.24 0.36
C ALA A 75 1.75 -15.06 1.60
N GLU A 76 2.78 -14.21 1.53
CA GLU A 76 3.66 -13.89 2.65
C GLU A 76 3.01 -12.91 3.65
N CYS A 77 1.93 -12.23 3.24
CA CYS A 77 1.21 -11.27 4.08
C CYS A 77 0.13 -11.91 4.97
N VAL A 78 -0.24 -13.18 4.76
CA VAL A 78 -1.41 -13.82 5.40
C VAL A 78 -1.35 -13.85 6.93
N HIS A 79 -0.14 -13.84 7.49
CA HIS A 79 0.07 -13.87 8.94
C HIS A 79 0.47 -12.51 9.53
N ASN A 80 0.48 -11.46 8.72
CA ASN A 80 0.80 -10.11 9.15
C ASN A 80 -0.48 -9.32 9.44
N SER A 81 -0.42 -8.42 10.42
CA SER A 81 -1.50 -7.46 10.70
C SER A 81 -1.16 -6.11 10.06
N TYR A 82 -2.17 -5.48 9.47
CA TYR A 82 -2.06 -4.15 8.88
C TYR A 82 -3.13 -3.25 9.47
N ASP A 83 -2.82 -1.96 9.69
CA ASP A 83 -3.81 -0.98 10.15
C ASP A 83 -4.81 -0.63 9.04
N VAL A 84 -4.38 -0.73 7.78
CA VAL A 84 -5.25 -0.54 6.62
C VAL A 84 -4.84 -1.43 5.44
N ILE A 85 -5.83 -1.89 4.68
CA ILE A 85 -5.65 -2.50 3.37
C ILE A 85 -6.28 -1.55 2.35
N VAL A 86 -5.51 -1.11 1.36
CA VAL A 86 -5.99 -0.20 0.32
C VAL A 86 -5.97 -0.92 -1.02
N LEU A 87 -7.10 -0.93 -1.71
CA LEU A 87 -7.28 -1.66 -2.96
C LEU A 87 -7.32 -0.66 -4.12
N PRO A 88 -6.27 -0.62 -4.97
CA PRO A 88 -6.35 0.07 -6.25
C PRO A 88 -7.45 -0.55 -7.10
N GLY A 89 -8.12 0.30 -7.88
CA GLY A 89 -9.12 -0.12 -8.83
C GLY A 89 -8.55 -0.96 -9.97
N VAL A 90 -9.47 -1.41 -10.82
CA VAL A 90 -9.19 -2.01 -12.12
C VAL A 90 -10.01 -1.26 -13.18
N PRO A 91 -9.52 -1.08 -14.41
CA PRO A 91 -10.31 -0.44 -15.45
C PRO A 91 -11.57 -1.25 -15.78
N SER A 92 -12.66 -0.55 -16.08
CA SER A 92 -13.98 -1.11 -16.34
C SER A 92 -14.10 -2.27 -17.35
N PRO A 93 -13.28 -2.45 -18.41
CA PRO A 93 -13.36 -3.65 -19.24
C PRO A 93 -12.78 -4.92 -18.58
N TYR A 94 -12.12 -4.80 -17.42
CA TYR A 94 -11.53 -5.91 -16.66
C TYR A 94 -12.33 -6.30 -15.43
N ILE A 95 -13.57 -5.81 -15.32
CA ILE A 95 -14.53 -6.38 -14.37
C ILE A 95 -14.90 -7.76 -14.92
N VAL A 96 -14.09 -8.77 -14.58
CA VAL A 96 -14.44 -10.17 -14.83
C VAL A 96 -15.76 -10.45 -14.09
N PRO A 97 -16.76 -11.08 -14.74
CA PRO A 97 -17.89 -11.60 -14.00
C PRO A 97 -17.32 -12.70 -13.11
N TRP A 98 -17.40 -12.48 -11.81
CA TRP A 98 -17.05 -13.49 -10.80
C TRP A 98 -17.75 -14.82 -11.10
#